data_AF-A0A1G7XU80-F1
#
_entry.id   AF-A0A1G7XU80-F1
#
_cell.length_a   1.000
_cell.length_b   1.000
_cell.length_c   1.000
_cell.angle_alpha   90.00
_cell.angle_beta   90.00
_cell.angle_gamma   90.00
#
_symmetry.space_group_name_H-M   'P 1'
#
loop_
_entity.id
_entity.type
_entity.pdbx_description
1 polymer ?
#
loop_
_entity_poly.entity_id
_entity_poly.type
_entity_poly.pdbx_seq_one_letter_code
_entity_poly.pdbx_strand_id
1 'polypeptide(L)'
;MKIATIAAVVALFVAGSASASPVNLIANGNFETVASGYAFDSGFKVVNSGSSGITGWTVGASSVDLIRNAYNAIDGYSIDLLGTPGPGFLSQNFSVVAGQTYNLSFDMARNSGGPAGQGVSVNFGGVAGDFYSTAAASNTLYSNTLSFTAAATGLATLSFASAAKAGTPFDNYSGAVIDNVSVMVAVPEPETYAMLLAGLGLMGFLRRRKAAR
;
A
#
# COMPACT_ATOMS: atom_id res chain seq x y z
N MET A 1 64.02 -18.20 -24.74
CA MET A 1 62.74 -18.69 -24.17
C MET A 1 61.76 -17.53 -24.14
N LYS A 2 60.65 -17.63 -24.86
CA LYS A 2 59.69 -16.55 -25.11
C LYS A 2 58.72 -16.45 -23.92
N ILE A 3 58.70 -15.30 -23.24
CA ILE A 3 57.75 -15.00 -22.16
C ILE A 3 56.42 -14.63 -22.84
N ALA A 4 55.41 -15.48 -22.70
CA ALA A 4 54.07 -15.21 -23.20
C ALA A 4 53.27 -14.44 -22.14
N THR A 5 53.05 -13.15 -22.39
CA THR A 5 52.21 -12.28 -21.57
C THR A 5 50.75 -12.57 -21.91
N ILE A 6 50.03 -13.25 -21.01
CA ILE A 6 48.58 -13.45 -21.14
C ILE A 6 47.88 -12.20 -20.59
N ALA A 7 47.39 -11.35 -21.49
CA ALA A 7 46.50 -10.25 -21.14
C ALA A 7 45.08 -10.80 -20.95
N ALA A 8 44.62 -10.91 -19.71
CA ALA A 8 43.22 -11.20 -19.41
C ALA A 8 42.43 -9.89 -19.46
N VAL A 9 41.68 -9.69 -20.54
CA VAL A 9 40.71 -8.59 -20.65
C VAL A 9 39.44 -9.03 -19.95
N VAL A 10 39.16 -8.45 -18.77
CA VAL A 10 37.88 -8.61 -18.08
C VAL A 10 36.95 -7.51 -18.60
N ALA A 11 36.08 -7.86 -19.54
CA ALA A 11 34.98 -6.99 -19.95
C ALA A 11 33.89 -7.05 -18.87
N LEU A 12 33.86 -6.03 -18.00
CA LEU A 12 32.79 -5.85 -17.03
C LEU A 12 31.56 -5.28 -17.76
N PHE A 13 30.64 -6.15 -18.17
CA PHE A 13 29.33 -5.70 -18.66
C PHE A 13 28.54 -5.12 -17.49
N VAL A 14 28.56 -3.79 -17.35
CA VAL A 14 27.61 -3.06 -16.53
C VAL A 14 26.30 -3.02 -17.30
N ALA A 15 25.53 -4.11 -17.23
CA ALA A 15 24.11 -4.06 -17.59
C ALA A 15 23.42 -3.24 -16.50
N GLY A 16 23.25 -1.94 -16.74
CA GLY A 16 22.44 -1.10 -15.87
C GLY A 16 21.02 -1.63 -15.87
N SER A 17 20.59 -2.25 -14.77
CA SER A 17 19.18 -2.55 -14.52
C SER A 17 18.45 -1.22 -14.49
N ALA A 18 17.66 -0.93 -15.52
CA ALA A 18 16.72 0.17 -15.48
C ALA A 18 15.65 -0.17 -14.44
N SER A 19 15.87 0.24 -13.18
CA SER A 19 14.83 0.19 -12.17
C SER A 19 13.77 1.22 -12.54
N ALA A 20 12.63 0.75 -13.05
CA ALA A 20 11.46 1.59 -13.17
C ALA A 20 11.11 2.15 -11.78
N SER A 21 10.80 3.44 -11.69
CA SER A 21 10.28 4.02 -10.44
C SER A 21 9.05 3.22 -9.99
N PRO A 22 8.90 2.94 -8.69
CA PRO A 22 7.75 2.20 -8.19
C PRO A 22 6.47 2.96 -8.56
N VAL A 23 5.62 2.31 -9.37
CA VAL A 23 4.32 2.84 -9.77
C VAL A 23 3.28 2.34 -8.78
N ASN A 24 2.50 3.26 -8.21
CA ASN A 24 1.32 2.88 -7.44
C ASN A 24 0.30 2.25 -8.40
N LEU A 25 -0.08 1.00 -8.11
CA LEU A 25 -1.03 0.22 -8.91
C LEU A 25 -2.49 0.57 -8.59
N ILE A 26 -2.73 1.36 -7.54
CA ILE A 26 -4.04 1.89 -7.19
C ILE A 26 -4.20 3.29 -7.77
N ALA A 27 -5.29 3.50 -8.53
CA ALA A 27 -5.71 4.81 -8.97
C ALA A 27 -6.37 5.58 -7.82
N ASN A 28 -6.08 6.88 -7.71
CA ASN A 28 -6.68 7.78 -6.72
C ASN A 28 -6.59 7.24 -5.28
N GLY A 29 -5.43 6.70 -4.91
CA GLY A 29 -5.20 6.15 -3.57
C GLY A 29 -5.17 7.21 -2.47
N ASN A 30 -4.93 8.47 -2.83
CA ASN A 30 -5.02 9.64 -1.95
C ASN A 30 -6.41 10.31 -1.97
N PHE A 31 -7.40 9.72 -2.65
CA PHE A 31 -8.80 10.18 -2.67
C PHE A 31 -9.11 11.59 -3.21
N GLU A 32 -8.10 12.37 -3.62
CA GLU A 32 -8.27 13.76 -4.10
C GLU A 32 -9.07 13.92 -5.40
N THR A 33 -9.24 12.84 -6.18
CA THR A 33 -9.98 12.88 -7.44
C THR A 33 -11.44 12.49 -7.21
N VAL A 34 -12.31 13.48 -7.00
CA VAL A 34 -13.74 13.28 -6.77
C VAL A 34 -14.57 13.68 -8.00
N ALA A 35 -15.73 13.02 -8.19
CA ALA A 35 -16.62 13.33 -9.30
C ALA A 35 -17.26 14.73 -9.17
N SER A 36 -17.79 15.26 -10.27
CA SER A 36 -18.53 16.52 -10.23
C SER A 36 -19.69 16.45 -9.22
N GLY A 37 -19.81 17.51 -8.42
CA GLY A 37 -20.79 17.55 -7.33
C GLY A 37 -20.35 16.85 -6.04
N TYR A 38 -19.18 16.20 -5.99
CA TYR A 38 -18.63 15.63 -4.74
C TYR A 38 -17.52 16.47 -4.11
N ALA A 39 -17.07 17.56 -4.75
CA ALA A 39 -16.16 18.51 -4.12
C ALA A 39 -16.88 19.38 -3.08
N PHE A 40 -16.24 19.61 -1.93
CA PHE A 40 -16.71 20.49 -0.85
C PHE A 40 -15.55 20.97 0.03
N ASP A 41 -15.74 22.08 0.74
CA ASP A 41 -14.65 22.78 1.43
C ASP A 41 -14.39 22.30 2.87
N SER A 42 -15.39 21.71 3.53
CA SER A 42 -15.26 21.18 4.89
C SER A 42 -16.36 20.18 5.26
N GLY A 43 -16.09 19.38 6.29
CA GLY A 43 -17.05 18.40 6.83
C GLY A 43 -16.96 17.07 6.09
N PHE A 44 -18.12 16.48 5.81
CA PHE A 44 -18.21 15.21 5.10
C PHE A 44 -19.35 15.19 4.07
N LYS A 45 -19.25 14.26 3.13
CA LYS A 45 -20.30 13.94 2.18
C LYS A 45 -20.51 12.43 2.10
N VAL A 46 -21.76 12.01 2.23
CA VAL A 46 -22.15 10.61 2.08
C VAL A 46 -21.95 10.17 0.63
N VAL A 47 -21.23 9.06 0.45
CA VAL A 47 -21.06 8.36 -0.82
C VAL A 47 -21.75 7.02 -0.69
N ASN A 48 -22.95 6.90 -1.28
CA ASN A 48 -23.75 5.68 -1.22
C ASN A 48 -23.16 4.57 -2.10
N SER A 49 -23.49 3.33 -1.75
CA SER A 49 -23.22 2.15 -2.56
C SER A 49 -23.65 2.34 -4.03
N GLY A 50 -22.77 1.93 -4.95
CA GLY A 50 -22.96 2.12 -6.40
C GLY A 50 -22.65 3.52 -6.92
N SER A 51 -22.33 4.49 -6.06
CA SER A 51 -21.88 5.82 -6.50
C SER A 51 -20.48 5.76 -7.11
N SER A 52 -20.25 6.60 -8.13
CA SER A 52 -18.93 6.89 -8.71
C SER A 52 -18.30 8.18 -8.13
N GLY A 53 -18.73 8.61 -6.95
CA GLY A 53 -18.30 9.88 -6.33
C GLY A 53 -16.81 9.95 -6.02
N ILE A 54 -16.18 8.80 -5.72
CA ILE A 54 -14.75 8.66 -5.48
C ILE A 54 -14.15 8.00 -6.73
N THR A 55 -13.43 8.78 -7.54
CA THR A 55 -12.95 8.29 -8.85
C THR A 55 -12.02 7.10 -8.67
N GLY A 56 -12.19 6.06 -9.49
CA GLY A 56 -11.36 4.85 -9.45
C GLY A 56 -11.76 3.83 -8.38
N TRP A 57 -12.67 4.17 -7.48
CA TRP A 57 -13.10 3.27 -6.41
C TRP A 57 -14.55 2.83 -6.57
N THR A 58 -14.81 1.55 -6.30
CA THR A 58 -16.17 1.03 -6.18
C THR A 58 -16.61 1.12 -4.73
N VAL A 59 -17.71 1.84 -4.49
CA VAL A 59 -18.36 1.93 -3.17
C VAL A 59 -19.47 0.89 -3.07
N GLY A 60 -19.45 0.11 -1.99
CA GLY A 60 -20.41 -0.96 -1.71
C GLY A 60 -21.01 -0.89 -0.31
N ALA A 61 -21.73 -1.95 0.07
CA ALA A 61 -22.49 -2.06 1.32
C ALA A 61 -23.53 -0.93 1.46
N SER A 62 -23.52 -0.16 2.55
CA SER A 62 -24.44 0.98 2.74
C SER A 62 -23.85 2.26 2.16
N SER A 63 -22.80 2.79 2.79
CA SER A 63 -22.20 4.08 2.44
C SER A 63 -20.82 4.24 3.06
N VAL A 64 -19.96 5.05 2.43
CA VAL A 64 -18.78 5.63 3.08
C VAL A 64 -18.97 7.13 3.20
N ASP A 65 -18.29 7.77 4.15
CA ASP A 65 -18.27 9.23 4.25
C ASP A 65 -16.94 9.74 3.69
N LEU A 66 -17.02 10.53 2.61
CA LEU A 66 -15.90 11.30 2.09
C LEU A 66 -15.69 12.49 3.02
N ILE A 67 -14.51 12.60 3.62
CA ILE A 67 -14.15 13.60 4.64
C ILE A 67 -13.25 14.66 4.01
N ARG A 68 -13.36 15.93 4.41
CA ARG A 68 -12.45 17.02 3.99
C ARG A 68 -11.69 17.63 5.17
N ASN A 69 -10.35 17.65 5.08
CA ASN A 69 -9.43 18.34 5.99
C ASN A 69 -9.63 18.00 7.49
N ALA A 70 -9.97 16.75 7.79
CA ALA A 70 -10.20 16.29 9.16
C ALA A 70 -9.53 14.94 9.42
N TYR A 71 -9.35 14.62 10.70
CA TYR A 71 -8.85 13.31 11.17
C TYR A 71 -7.53 12.89 10.51
N ASN A 72 -6.58 13.82 10.38
CA ASN A 72 -5.27 13.60 9.72
C ASN A 72 -5.34 13.19 8.25
N ALA A 73 -6.31 13.71 7.48
CA ALA A 73 -6.18 13.74 6.04
C ALA A 73 -4.81 14.31 5.65
N ILE A 74 -4.07 13.58 4.81
CA ILE A 74 -2.71 13.90 4.37
C ILE A 74 -2.77 14.97 3.28
N ASP A 75 -3.69 14.78 2.35
CA ASP A 75 -4.13 15.77 1.38
C ASP A 75 -5.66 15.87 1.48
N GLY A 76 -6.24 16.96 0.97
CA GLY A 76 -7.64 17.36 1.14
C GLY A 76 -8.68 16.34 1.65
N TYR A 77 -8.85 15.21 0.96
CA TYR A 77 -9.89 14.21 1.19
C TYR A 77 -9.39 12.89 1.79
N SER A 78 -10.20 12.32 2.68
CA SER A 78 -9.99 10.97 3.23
C SER A 78 -11.33 10.25 3.38
N ILE A 79 -11.33 8.95 3.68
CA ILE A 79 -12.56 8.16 3.73
C ILE A 79 -12.82 7.55 5.11
N ASP A 80 -13.97 7.86 5.71
CA ASP A 80 -14.52 7.08 6.83
C ASP A 80 -15.35 5.90 6.29
N LEU A 81 -14.96 4.68 6.64
CA LEU A 81 -15.63 3.46 6.19
C LEU A 81 -16.91 3.15 6.96
N LEU A 82 -17.14 3.79 8.12
CA LEU A 82 -18.38 3.65 8.87
C LEU A 82 -19.31 4.80 8.49
N GLY A 83 -19.73 4.84 7.22
CA GLY A 83 -20.50 5.96 6.68
C GLY A 83 -21.91 6.10 7.28
N THR A 84 -22.60 7.16 6.86
CA THR A 84 -23.97 7.47 7.30
C THR A 84 -24.99 7.13 6.19
N PRO A 85 -25.91 6.16 6.36
CA PRO A 85 -26.45 5.63 7.62
C PRO A 85 -25.93 4.24 8.01
N GLY A 86 -24.80 3.78 7.47
CA GLY A 86 -24.24 2.50 7.87
C GLY A 86 -22.90 2.19 7.20
N PRO A 87 -22.20 1.14 7.67
CA PRO A 87 -20.88 0.79 7.20
C PRO A 87 -20.83 0.54 5.70
N GLY A 88 -19.75 1.05 5.12
CA GLY A 88 -19.45 0.97 3.71
C GLY A 88 -18.33 -0.01 3.42
N PHE A 89 -18.10 -0.12 2.13
CA PHE A 89 -17.04 -0.93 1.54
C PHE A 89 -16.42 -0.14 0.39
N LEU A 90 -15.12 -0.22 0.24
CA LEU A 90 -14.36 0.38 -0.86
C LEU A 90 -13.51 -0.69 -1.52
N SER A 91 -13.50 -0.73 -2.85
CA SER A 91 -12.63 -1.67 -3.57
C SER A 91 -12.11 -1.13 -4.89
N GLN A 92 -10.97 -1.68 -5.29
CA GLN A 92 -10.38 -1.50 -6.61
C GLN A 92 -9.68 -2.80 -7.03
N ASN A 93 -9.78 -3.12 -8.32
CA ASN A 93 -9.01 -4.21 -8.91
C ASN A 93 -7.73 -3.66 -9.51
N PHE A 94 -6.64 -4.42 -9.41
CA PHE A 94 -5.36 -4.09 -10.01
C PHE A 94 -4.73 -5.32 -10.65
N SER A 95 -3.87 -5.10 -11.64
CA SER A 95 -3.22 -6.19 -12.38
C SER A 95 -2.04 -6.75 -11.59
N VAL A 96 -1.91 -8.08 -11.60
CA VAL A 96 -0.82 -8.82 -10.95
C VAL A 96 -0.19 -9.83 -11.90
N VAL A 97 1.06 -10.19 -11.61
CA VAL A 97 1.87 -11.17 -12.35
C VAL A 97 2.24 -12.30 -11.40
N ALA A 98 2.08 -13.54 -11.84
CA ALA A 98 2.43 -14.73 -11.06
C ALA A 98 3.87 -14.66 -10.54
N GLY A 99 4.06 -15.01 -9.27
CA GLY A 99 5.36 -15.02 -8.60
C GLY A 99 5.84 -13.65 -8.09
N GLN A 100 5.20 -12.55 -8.49
CA GLN A 100 5.54 -11.23 -7.96
C GLN A 100 4.90 -11.01 -6.59
N THR A 101 5.66 -10.39 -5.69
CA THR A 101 5.15 -9.92 -4.39
C THR A 101 4.68 -8.48 -4.52
N TYR A 102 3.57 -8.16 -3.87
CA TYR A 102 2.96 -6.85 -3.83
C TYR A 102 2.84 -6.39 -2.39
N ASN A 103 3.16 -5.12 -2.13
CA ASN A 103 3.04 -4.49 -0.82
C ASN A 103 1.94 -3.42 -0.89
N LEU A 104 0.96 -3.55 -0.01
CA LEU A 104 0.00 -2.52 0.33
C LEU A 104 0.58 -1.66 1.45
N SER A 105 0.42 -0.34 1.33
CA SER A 105 0.49 0.59 2.44
C SER A 105 -0.73 1.51 2.44
N PHE A 106 -1.19 1.91 3.62
CA PHE A 106 -2.21 2.95 3.78
C PHE A 106 -2.07 3.61 5.13
N ASP A 107 -2.52 4.85 5.22
CA ASP A 107 -2.60 5.59 6.46
C ASP A 107 -4.03 5.51 7.02
N MET A 108 -4.13 5.45 8.34
CA MET A 108 -5.38 5.32 9.06
C MET A 108 -5.38 6.23 10.29
N ALA A 109 -6.50 6.89 10.53
CA ALA A 109 -6.78 7.64 11.74
C ALA A 109 -8.17 7.28 12.27
N ARG A 110 -8.61 7.95 13.34
CA ARG A 110 -9.94 7.72 13.92
C ARG A 110 -10.80 8.97 13.86
N ASN A 111 -12.04 8.82 13.43
CA ASN A 111 -13.06 9.83 13.63
C ASN A 111 -13.35 10.01 15.14
N SER A 112 -13.18 11.23 15.66
CA SER A 112 -13.37 11.53 17.10
C SER A 112 -14.81 11.37 17.59
N GLY A 113 -15.79 11.31 16.69
CA GLY A 113 -17.18 10.97 17.04
C GLY A 113 -17.36 9.50 17.42
N GLY A 114 -16.39 8.64 17.08
CA GLY A 114 -16.32 7.22 17.38
C GLY A 114 -15.66 6.89 18.72
N PRO A 115 -16.03 5.79 19.40
CA PRO A 115 -15.25 5.27 20.51
C PRO A 115 -13.84 4.87 20.08
N ALA A 116 -12.88 4.83 21.01
CA ALA A 116 -11.55 4.28 20.75
C ALA A 116 -11.65 2.79 20.40
N GLY A 117 -10.86 2.31 19.44
CA GLY A 117 -10.94 0.93 18.93
C GLY A 117 -11.67 0.78 17.59
N GLN A 118 -12.04 1.88 16.91
CA GLN A 118 -12.50 1.79 15.51
C GLN A 118 -11.39 1.25 14.61
N GLY A 119 -11.79 0.51 13.57
CA GLY A 119 -10.85 -0.15 12.68
C GLY A 119 -11.39 -0.42 11.29
N VAL A 120 -10.49 -0.92 10.45
CA VAL A 120 -10.77 -1.31 9.07
C VAL A 120 -10.38 -2.77 8.85
N SER A 121 -11.26 -3.51 8.19
CA SER A 121 -10.97 -4.84 7.68
C SER A 121 -10.49 -4.71 6.23
N VAL A 122 -9.33 -5.28 5.94
CA VAL A 122 -8.68 -5.21 4.64
C VAL A 122 -8.63 -6.60 4.01
N ASN A 123 -8.98 -6.70 2.74
CA ASN A 123 -8.63 -7.85 1.90
C ASN A 123 -7.71 -7.38 0.77
N PHE A 124 -6.57 -8.04 0.60
CA PHE A 124 -5.55 -7.68 -0.36
C PHE A 124 -5.04 -8.93 -1.07
N GLY A 125 -5.54 -9.17 -2.29
CA GLY A 125 -5.14 -10.34 -3.08
C GLY A 125 -5.45 -11.68 -2.40
N GLY A 126 -6.48 -11.72 -1.55
CA GLY A 126 -6.85 -12.90 -0.76
C GLY A 126 -6.24 -12.97 0.64
N VAL A 127 -5.27 -12.11 0.98
CA VAL A 127 -4.78 -11.96 2.36
C VAL A 127 -5.68 -10.97 3.10
N ALA A 128 -6.17 -11.34 4.28
CA ALA A 128 -7.04 -10.49 5.09
C ALA A 128 -6.35 -10.03 6.38
N GLY A 129 -6.70 -8.84 6.86
CA GLY A 129 -6.25 -8.33 8.15
C GLY A 129 -7.16 -7.21 8.67
N ASP A 130 -7.30 -7.16 10.00
CA ASP A 130 -8.03 -6.09 10.68
C ASP A 130 -7.04 -5.14 11.37
N PHE A 131 -7.24 -3.84 11.18
CA PHE A 131 -6.39 -2.78 11.74
C PHE A 131 -7.24 -1.87 12.61
N TYR A 132 -6.80 -1.63 13.84
CA TYR A 132 -7.56 -0.86 14.82
C TYR A 132 -6.76 0.33 15.33
N SER A 133 -7.44 1.46 15.52
CA SER A 133 -6.89 2.59 16.26
C SER A 133 -6.90 2.28 17.76
N THR A 134 -5.71 2.16 18.36
CA THR A 134 -5.53 1.84 19.78
C THR A 134 -5.37 3.07 20.69
N ALA A 135 -5.12 4.25 20.12
CA ALA A 135 -4.85 5.47 20.88
C ALA A 135 -6.14 6.07 21.44
N ALA A 136 -6.05 6.74 22.58
CA ALA A 136 -7.17 7.54 23.10
C ALA A 136 -7.42 8.79 22.24
N ALA A 137 -6.38 9.38 21.65
CA ALA A 137 -6.49 10.53 20.76
C ALA A 137 -7.07 10.14 19.39
N SER A 138 -7.95 10.97 18.85
CA SER A 138 -8.58 10.75 17.53
C SER A 138 -7.62 11.01 16.36
N ASN A 139 -6.68 11.93 16.56
CA ASN A 139 -5.77 12.39 15.52
C ASN A 139 -4.41 11.67 15.62
N THR A 140 -4.38 10.40 16.01
CA THR A 140 -3.17 9.57 15.85
C THR A 140 -3.21 8.92 14.47
N LEU A 141 -2.15 9.13 13.68
CA LEU A 141 -1.97 8.50 12.38
C LEU A 141 -1.26 7.15 12.52
N TYR A 142 -1.76 6.14 11.82
CA TYR A 142 -1.24 4.78 11.77
C TYR A 142 -0.92 4.43 10.33
N SER A 143 0.35 4.17 10.03
CA SER A 143 0.75 3.61 8.74
C SER A 143 0.73 2.09 8.81
N ASN A 144 -0.08 1.46 7.96
CA ASN A 144 -0.32 0.03 7.98
C ASN A 144 0.14 -0.60 6.67
N THR A 145 0.54 -1.86 6.72
CA THR A 145 1.02 -2.60 5.54
C THR A 145 0.53 -4.03 5.51
N LEU A 146 0.24 -4.55 4.31
CA LEU A 146 0.10 -5.98 4.01
C LEU A 146 0.96 -6.34 2.82
N SER A 147 1.29 -7.62 2.68
CA SER A 147 1.89 -8.14 1.46
C SER A 147 1.27 -9.47 1.05
N PHE A 148 1.30 -9.75 -0.25
CA PHE A 148 1.05 -11.09 -0.77
C PHE A 148 1.87 -11.35 -2.03
N THR A 149 2.10 -12.63 -2.33
CA THR A 149 2.69 -13.07 -3.60
C THR A 149 1.59 -13.61 -4.50
N ALA A 150 1.46 -13.08 -5.71
CA ALA A 150 0.43 -13.51 -6.63
C ALA A 150 0.68 -14.94 -7.13
N ALA A 151 -0.29 -15.83 -6.95
CA ALA A 151 -0.18 -17.21 -7.42
C ALA A 151 -0.38 -17.35 -8.95
N ALA A 152 -1.10 -16.42 -9.56
CA ALA A 152 -1.39 -16.40 -10.99
C ALA A 152 -1.36 -14.96 -11.54
N THR A 153 -1.10 -14.82 -12.84
CA THR A 153 -1.21 -13.54 -13.56
C THR A 153 -2.68 -13.24 -13.83
N GLY A 154 -3.13 -12.03 -13.54
CA GLY A 154 -4.53 -11.64 -13.70
C GLY A 154 -4.90 -10.40 -12.89
N LEU A 155 -6.15 -10.36 -12.42
CA LEU A 155 -6.63 -9.31 -11.53
C LEU A 155 -6.61 -9.80 -10.08
N ALA A 156 -6.10 -8.95 -9.20
CA ALA A 156 -6.30 -9.04 -7.76
C ALA A 156 -7.21 -7.90 -7.29
N THR A 157 -7.84 -8.09 -6.13
CA THR A 157 -8.71 -7.09 -5.51
C THR A 157 -8.06 -6.57 -4.24
N LEU A 158 -8.12 -5.26 -4.06
CA LEU A 158 -7.94 -4.59 -2.78
C LEU A 158 -9.33 -4.14 -2.32
N SER A 159 -9.67 -4.42 -1.06
CA SER A 159 -10.86 -3.87 -0.46
C SER A 159 -10.70 -3.51 1.00
N PHE A 160 -11.44 -2.47 1.40
CA PHE A 160 -11.58 -2.01 2.77
C PHE A 160 -13.05 -2.07 3.17
N ALA A 161 -13.31 -2.48 4.41
CA ALA A 161 -14.61 -2.39 5.06
C ALA A 161 -14.42 -1.86 6.49
N SER A 162 -15.48 -1.32 7.08
CA SER A 162 -15.45 -1.04 8.52
C SER A 162 -15.30 -2.35 9.30
N ALA A 163 -14.39 -2.37 10.28
CA ALA A 163 -14.28 -3.48 11.24
C ALA A 163 -15.30 -3.34 12.39
N ALA A 164 -16.11 -2.27 12.40
CA ALA A 164 -17.16 -2.09 13.39
C ALA A 164 -18.22 -3.20 13.26
N LYS A 165 -18.55 -3.84 14.38
CA LYS A 165 -19.56 -4.88 14.42
C LYS A 165 -20.93 -4.28 14.69
N ALA A 166 -21.90 -4.62 13.84
CA ALA A 166 -23.28 -4.15 13.98
C ALA A 166 -23.84 -4.41 15.39
N GLY A 167 -24.57 -3.42 15.93
CA GLY A 167 -25.18 -3.50 17.26
C GLY A 167 -24.21 -3.44 18.45
N THR A 168 -22.95 -3.05 18.21
CA THR A 168 -21.98 -2.74 19.27
C THR A 168 -21.82 -1.22 19.40
N PRO A 169 -21.20 -0.70 20.48
CA PRO A 169 -20.90 0.73 20.59
C PRO A 169 -20.06 1.29 19.43
N PHE A 170 -19.40 0.43 18.66
CA PHE A 170 -18.60 0.81 17.49
C PHE A 170 -19.45 1.09 16.24
N ASP A 171 -20.73 0.73 16.22
CA ASP A 171 -21.66 0.94 15.11
C ASP A 171 -22.39 2.29 15.26
N ASN A 172 -21.66 3.39 15.04
CA ASN A 172 -22.13 4.74 15.37
C ASN A 172 -21.89 5.81 14.29
N TYR A 173 -21.63 5.40 13.05
CA TYR A 173 -21.36 6.29 11.90
C TYR A 173 -20.11 7.18 12.04
N SER A 174 -19.17 6.78 12.90
CA SER A 174 -17.89 7.48 13.08
C SER A 174 -16.79 6.45 13.30
N GLY A 175 -16.11 6.11 12.20
CA GLY A 175 -15.23 4.94 12.12
C GLY A 175 -13.75 5.29 12.06
N ALA A 176 -13.00 4.33 11.51
CA ALA A 176 -11.64 4.56 11.09
C ALA A 176 -11.65 5.27 9.72
N VAL A 177 -10.75 6.24 9.60
CA VAL A 177 -10.60 7.10 8.42
C VAL A 177 -9.32 6.69 7.71
N ILE A 178 -9.39 6.37 6.42
CA ILE A 178 -8.23 5.92 5.62
C ILE A 178 -7.81 6.97 4.61
N ASP A 179 -6.51 7.00 4.31
CA ASP A 179 -5.88 7.88 3.33
C ASP A 179 -4.60 7.23 2.74
N ASN A 180 -4.05 7.82 1.67
CA ASN A 180 -2.73 7.53 1.10
C ASN A 180 -2.51 6.03 0.80
N VAL A 181 -3.51 5.42 0.17
CA VAL A 181 -3.48 4.01 -0.22
C VAL A 181 -2.52 3.80 -1.38
N SER A 182 -1.60 2.85 -1.23
CA SER A 182 -0.63 2.51 -2.26
C SER A 182 -0.41 1.01 -2.34
N VAL A 183 -0.42 0.49 -3.57
CA VAL A 183 0.02 -0.87 -3.86
C VAL A 183 1.19 -0.80 -4.81
N MET A 184 2.32 -1.38 -4.40
CA MET A 184 3.53 -1.40 -5.20
C MET A 184 4.03 -2.83 -5.36
N VAL A 185 4.67 -3.12 -6.49
CA VAL A 185 5.45 -4.34 -6.64
C VAL A 185 6.61 -4.28 -5.65
N ALA A 186 6.76 -5.31 -4.82
CA ALA A 186 7.92 -5.43 -3.93
C ALA A 186 9.18 -5.50 -4.80
N VAL A 187 10.12 -4.61 -4.53
CA VAL A 187 11.41 -4.61 -5.22
C VAL A 187 12.17 -5.84 -4.72
N PRO A 188 12.50 -6.83 -5.57
CA PRO A 188 13.39 -7.92 -5.17
C PRO A 188 14.66 -7.29 -4.63
N GLU A 189 15.17 -7.79 -3.50
CA GLU A 189 16.44 -7.28 -2.97
C GLU A 189 17.45 -7.25 -4.11
N PRO A 190 18.13 -6.12 -4.35
CA PRO A 190 18.98 -6.01 -5.51
C PRO A 190 19.99 -7.14 -5.49
N GLU A 191 20.18 -7.79 -6.64
CA GLU A 191 21.29 -8.71 -6.85
C GLU A 191 22.64 -8.07 -6.49
N THR A 192 22.69 -6.75 -6.30
CA THR A 192 23.76 -6.01 -5.62
C THR A 192 24.28 -6.70 -4.36
N TYR A 193 23.46 -7.34 -3.51
CA TYR A 193 24.01 -8.07 -2.36
C TYR A 193 24.73 -9.35 -2.79
N ALA A 194 24.18 -10.11 -3.73
CA ALA A 194 24.85 -11.27 -4.31
C ALA A 194 26.14 -10.87 -5.04
N MET A 195 26.14 -9.76 -5.77
CA MET A 195 27.28 -9.18 -6.47
C MET A 195 28.33 -8.58 -5.51
N LEU A 196 27.89 -7.96 -4.41
CA LEU A 196 28.76 -7.50 -3.33
C LEU A 196 29.45 -8.69 -2.67
N LEU A 197 28.69 -9.73 -2.32
CA LEU A 197 29.25 -10.96 -1.74
C LEU A 197 30.17 -11.68 -2.72
N ALA A 198 29.81 -11.75 -4.00
CA ALA A 198 30.67 -12.31 -5.06
C ALA A 198 31.96 -11.49 -5.22
N GLY A 199 31.85 -10.17 -5.22
CA GLY A 199 33.00 -9.25 -5.28
C GLY A 199 33.92 -9.41 -4.06
N LEU A 200 33.37 -9.47 -2.86
CA LEU A 200 34.12 -9.71 -1.63
C LEU A 200 34.77 -11.10 -1.61
N GLY A 201 34.06 -12.13 -2.09
CA GLY A 201 34.58 -13.48 -2.26
C GLY A 201 35.78 -13.53 -3.21
N LEU A 202 35.68 -12.84 -4.35
CA LEU A 202 36.78 -12.72 -5.32
C LEU A 202 38.00 -12.01 -4.71
N MET A 203 37.78 -10.92 -3.97
CA MET A 203 38.87 -10.20 -3.28
C MET A 203 39.56 -11.06 -2.22
N GLY A 204 38.81 -11.85 -1.46
CA GLY A 204 39.36 -12.82 -0.50
C GLY A 204 40.21 -13.90 -1.19
N PHE A 205 39.73 -14.45 -2.31
CA PHE A 205 40.47 -15.45 -3.09
C PHE A 205 41.80 -14.90 -3.64
N LEU A 206 41.80 -13.68 -4.18
CA LEU A 206 43.01 -13.02 -4.69
C LEU A 206 44.05 -12.79 -3.58
N ARG A 207 43.61 -12.35 -2.39
CA ARG A 207 44.49 -12.17 -1.23
C ARG A 207 45.13 -13.50 -0.79
N ARG A 208 44.36 -14.58 -0.75
CA ARG A 208 44.86 -15.92 -0.38
C ARG A 208 45.92 -16.42 -1.38
N ARG A 209 45.72 -16.20 -2.69
CA ARG A 209 46.69 -16.59 -3.72
C ARG A 209 48.01 -15.82 -3.62
N LYS A 210 47.96 -14.54 -3.22
CA LYS A 210 49.16 -13.72 -3.03
C LYS A 210 49.95 -14.13 -1.80
N ALA A 211 49.27 -14.58 -0.73
CA ALA A 211 49.94 -15.05 0.49
C ALA A 211 50.53 -16.47 0.38
N ALA A 212 50.08 -17.26 -0.59
CA ALA A 212 50.57 -18.62 -0.85
C ALA A 212 51.71 -18.68 -1.89
N ARG A 213 52.15 -17.53 -2.40
CA ARG A 213 53.35 -17.36 -3.24
C ARG A 213 54.42 -16.65 -2.42
#